data_AF-A0A7S1WUC7-F1
#
_entry.id   AF-A0A7S1WUC7-F1
#
_cell.length_a   1.000
_cell.length_b   1.000
_cell.length_c   1.000
_cell.angle_alpha   90.00
_cell.angle_beta   90.00
_cell.angle_gamma   90.00
#
_symmetry.space_group_name_H-M   'P 1'
#
loop_
_entity.id
_entity.type
_entity.pdbx_description
1 polymer ?
#
loop_
_entity_poly.entity_id
_entity_poly.type
_entity_poly.pdbx_seq_one_letter_code
_entity_poly.pdbx_strand_id
1 'polypeptide(L)'
;DLFMRMFNQEIRNFYKSGIPVRRPNSMNNYGVIVNDIGMRPMITAFQQQYLWPLARRLFPEEGGQLDSHHSFIVRYQASEDLGLDMHTDDSDVTFNVCLGNEFTGATLTFCGQIGTPAHRKFTHTYSHEPGRAVVHLGSRRHGADDIASGRRENLIVWSHNARWRREHPRHRKDSAYHREQSAPDTVCLSYTHDRDYRAYKRLPSAAQGRQPKPWCPPPGAEYSGWA
;
A
#
# COMPACT_ATOMS: atom_id res chain seq x y z
N ASP A 1 -19.43 -14.07 2.14
CA ASP A 1 -19.20 -15.14 1.12
C ASP A 1 -19.75 -14.84 -0.27
N LEU A 2 -21.04 -14.49 -0.44
CA LEU A 2 -21.61 -14.29 -1.78
C LEU A 2 -20.92 -13.19 -2.60
N PHE A 3 -20.71 -12.01 -2.01
CA PHE A 3 -20.01 -10.89 -2.66
C PHE A 3 -18.65 -11.32 -3.21
N MET A 4 -17.84 -11.95 -2.37
CA MET A 4 -16.49 -12.41 -2.70
C MET A 4 -16.49 -13.37 -3.89
N ARG A 5 -17.41 -14.34 -3.89
CA ARG A 5 -17.56 -15.28 -5.02
C ARG A 5 -17.92 -14.56 -6.32
N MET A 6 -18.92 -13.68 -6.28
CA MET A 6 -19.37 -12.94 -7.47
C MET A 6 -18.28 -12.01 -7.99
N PHE A 7 -17.64 -11.25 -7.10
CA PHE A 7 -16.56 -10.34 -7.44
C PHE A 7 -15.39 -11.10 -8.07
N ASN A 8 -14.90 -12.16 -7.43
CA ASN A 8 -13.81 -12.98 -7.98
C ASN A 8 -14.21 -13.69 -9.28
N GLN A 9 -15.48 -14.03 -9.48
CA GLN A 9 -15.97 -14.57 -10.75
C GLN A 9 -15.88 -13.54 -11.86
N GLU A 10 -16.27 -12.30 -11.60
CA GLU A 10 -16.25 -11.25 -12.61
C GLU A 10 -14.82 -10.87 -13.00
N ILE A 11 -13.90 -10.82 -12.05
CA ILE A 11 -12.47 -10.62 -12.34
C ILE A 11 -11.92 -11.75 -13.23
N ARG A 12 -12.31 -13.00 -12.96
CA ARG A 12 -11.95 -14.15 -13.82
C ARG A 12 -12.55 -14.04 -15.22
N ASN A 13 -13.80 -13.58 -15.34
CA ASN A 13 -14.44 -13.36 -16.64
C ASN A 13 -13.72 -12.27 -17.43
N PHE A 14 -13.33 -11.18 -16.77
CA PHE A 14 -12.55 -10.12 -17.38
C PHE A 14 -11.21 -10.64 -17.93
N TYR A 15 -10.44 -11.41 -17.15
CA TYR A 15 -9.20 -12.01 -17.67
C TYR A 15 -9.44 -12.93 -18.88
N LYS A 16 -10.55 -13.69 -18.90
CA LYS A 16 -10.91 -14.56 -20.03
C LYS A 16 -11.30 -13.81 -21.30
N SER A 17 -11.74 -12.55 -21.17
CA SER A 17 -12.15 -11.74 -22.32
C SER A 17 -10.99 -11.37 -23.25
N GLY A 18 -9.74 -11.44 -22.77
CA GLY A 18 -8.57 -11.02 -23.53
C GLY A 18 -8.39 -9.50 -23.64
N ILE A 19 -9.25 -8.70 -22.99
CA ILE A 19 -9.08 -7.24 -22.94
C ILE A 19 -7.75 -6.92 -22.23
N PRO A 20 -6.90 -6.05 -22.79
CA PRO A 20 -5.62 -5.70 -22.18
C PRO A 20 -5.76 -5.16 -20.75
N VAL A 21 -4.91 -5.65 -19.85
CA VAL A 21 -4.92 -5.26 -18.44
C VAL A 21 -3.84 -4.22 -18.19
N ARG A 22 -4.23 -3.07 -17.63
CA ARG A 22 -3.30 -2.06 -17.17
C ARG A 22 -2.76 -2.42 -15.79
N ARG A 23 -1.48 -2.16 -15.55
CA ARG A 23 -0.86 -2.37 -14.24
C ARG A 23 -1.60 -1.60 -13.14
N PRO A 24 -1.81 -2.18 -11.95
CA PRO A 24 -2.57 -1.54 -10.88
C PRO A 24 -2.00 -0.21 -10.39
N ASN A 25 -0.67 -0.16 -10.27
CA ASN A 25 0.10 1.01 -9.87
C ASN A 25 1.57 0.85 -10.34
N SER A 26 2.43 1.79 -9.97
CA SER A 26 3.85 1.78 -10.37
C SER A 26 4.68 0.65 -9.75
N MET A 27 4.24 0.07 -8.63
CA MET A 27 4.97 -0.93 -7.87
C MET A 27 4.48 -2.37 -8.09
N ASN A 28 3.19 -2.58 -8.39
CA ASN A 28 2.60 -3.88 -8.70
C ASN A 28 2.58 -4.14 -10.21
N ASN A 29 3.01 -5.34 -10.62
CA ASN A 29 2.96 -5.79 -12.01
C ASN A 29 1.65 -6.53 -12.31
N TYR A 30 1.08 -7.21 -11.32
CA TYR A 30 -0.06 -8.12 -11.51
C TYR A 30 -1.29 -7.69 -10.71
N GLY A 31 -2.44 -7.73 -11.39
CA GLY A 31 -3.71 -7.26 -10.85
C GLY A 31 -4.53 -6.52 -11.91
N VAL A 32 -5.62 -5.88 -11.48
CA VAL A 32 -6.52 -5.14 -12.37
C VAL A 32 -7.06 -3.90 -11.69
N ILE A 33 -7.08 -2.77 -12.40
CA ILE A 33 -7.76 -1.55 -11.95
C ILE A 33 -9.26 -1.77 -12.14
N VAL A 34 -9.99 -2.01 -11.05
CA VAL A 34 -11.42 -2.35 -11.14
C VAL A 34 -12.26 -1.16 -11.63
N ASN A 35 -11.75 0.06 -11.45
CA ASN A 35 -12.36 1.26 -12.03
C ASN A 35 -12.43 1.21 -13.57
N ASP A 36 -11.42 0.61 -14.21
CA ASP A 36 -11.25 0.63 -15.67
C ASP A 36 -12.05 -0.47 -16.37
N ILE A 37 -12.57 -1.44 -15.61
CA ILE A 37 -13.38 -2.56 -16.12
C ILE A 37 -14.88 -2.36 -15.81
N GLY A 38 -15.31 -1.13 -15.60
CA GLY A 38 -16.72 -0.77 -15.38
C GLY A 38 -17.20 -0.86 -13.93
N MET A 39 -16.36 -1.24 -12.96
CA MET A 39 -16.78 -1.35 -11.56
C MET A 39 -16.70 -0.03 -10.77
N ARG A 40 -16.26 1.08 -11.37
CA ARG A 40 -16.14 2.37 -10.66
C ARG A 40 -17.44 2.78 -9.93
N PRO A 41 -18.64 2.75 -10.54
CA PRO A 41 -19.87 3.14 -9.84
C PRO A 41 -20.17 2.26 -8.63
N MET A 42 -19.94 0.95 -8.74
CA MET A 42 -20.13 0.00 -7.64
C MET A 42 -19.18 0.30 -6.47
N ILE A 43 -17.89 0.53 -6.76
CA ILE A 43 -16.94 0.87 -5.71
C ILE A 43 -17.21 2.26 -5.12
N THR A 44 -17.69 3.23 -5.90
CA THR A 44 -18.15 4.52 -5.36
C THR A 44 -19.29 4.32 -4.37
N ALA A 45 -20.31 3.54 -4.72
CA ALA A 45 -21.42 3.25 -3.79
C ALA A 45 -20.91 2.54 -2.53
N PHE A 46 -20.02 1.55 -2.69
CA PHE A 46 -19.41 0.85 -1.56
C PHE A 46 -18.60 1.78 -0.64
N GLN A 47 -17.80 2.68 -1.22
CA GLN A 47 -17.03 3.67 -0.48
C GLN A 47 -17.95 4.58 0.33
N GLN A 48 -18.97 5.18 -0.30
CA GLN A 48 -19.83 6.15 0.35
C GLN A 48 -20.72 5.51 1.42
N GLN A 49 -21.24 4.30 1.17
CA GLN A 49 -22.19 3.65 2.06
C GLN A 49 -21.53 2.94 3.24
N TYR A 50 -20.33 2.37 3.06
CA TYR A 50 -19.72 1.50 4.08
C TYR A 50 -18.32 1.94 4.51
N LEU A 51 -17.45 2.30 3.57
CA LEU A 51 -16.05 2.61 3.90
C LEU A 51 -15.91 3.98 4.57
N TRP A 52 -16.56 5.01 4.04
CA TRP A 52 -16.49 6.36 4.58
C TRP A 52 -17.00 6.47 6.02
N PRO A 53 -18.12 5.84 6.41
CA PRO A 53 -18.54 5.79 7.81
C PRO A 53 -17.49 5.26 8.78
N LEU A 54 -16.70 4.27 8.36
CA LEU A 54 -15.60 3.72 9.14
C LEU A 54 -14.39 4.67 9.15
N ALA A 55 -14.01 5.19 7.97
CA ALA A 55 -12.89 6.14 7.83
C ALA A 55 -13.07 7.34 8.74
N ARG A 56 -14.22 8.02 8.70
CA ARG A 56 -14.47 9.22 9.52
C ARG A 56 -14.43 8.94 11.02
N ARG A 57 -14.64 7.69 11.43
CA ARG A 57 -14.60 7.30 12.86
C ARG A 57 -13.19 6.96 13.32
N LEU A 58 -12.44 6.23 12.49
CA LEU A 58 -11.08 5.81 12.78
C LEU A 58 -10.05 6.94 12.58
N PHE A 59 -10.26 7.76 11.56
CA PHE A 59 -9.39 8.83 11.10
C PHE A 59 -10.22 10.09 10.82
N PRO A 60 -10.65 10.84 11.84
CA PRO A 60 -11.59 11.94 11.66
C PRO A 60 -11.11 13.07 10.73
N GLU A 61 -9.80 13.27 10.63
CA GLU A 61 -9.21 14.31 9.78
C GLU A 61 -9.07 13.82 8.33
N GLU A 62 -8.29 12.76 8.10
CA GLU A 62 -8.02 12.22 6.76
C GLU A 62 -9.25 11.58 6.14
N GLY A 63 -10.07 10.90 6.95
CA GLY A 63 -11.30 10.21 6.56
C GLY A 63 -12.57 11.04 6.75
N GLY A 64 -12.48 12.31 7.16
CA GLY A 64 -13.63 13.17 7.39
C GLY A 64 -14.53 13.34 6.16
N GLN A 65 -13.94 13.25 4.97
CA GLN A 65 -14.60 13.27 3.67
C GLN A 65 -13.85 12.33 2.72
N LEU A 66 -14.54 11.59 1.86
CA LEU A 66 -13.91 10.79 0.80
C LEU A 66 -14.59 11.13 -0.54
N ASP A 67 -13.87 11.80 -1.42
CA ASP A 67 -14.37 12.40 -2.67
C ASP A 67 -14.16 11.50 -3.88
N SER A 68 -13.10 10.72 -3.88
CA SER A 68 -12.73 9.85 -4.99
C SER A 68 -11.97 8.62 -4.53
N HIS A 69 -11.73 7.72 -5.47
CA HIS A 69 -10.92 6.53 -5.26
C HIS A 69 -10.15 6.10 -6.50
N HIS A 70 -9.03 5.46 -6.23
CA HIS A 70 -8.33 4.54 -7.13
C HIS A 70 -8.42 3.13 -6.53
N SER A 71 -9.09 2.24 -7.23
CA SER A 71 -9.46 0.93 -6.73
C SER A 71 -8.96 -0.15 -7.67
N PHE A 72 -8.22 -1.10 -7.12
CA PHE A 72 -7.52 -2.10 -7.91
C PHE A 72 -7.30 -3.37 -7.11
N ILE A 73 -7.12 -4.46 -7.82
CA ILE A 73 -6.68 -5.74 -7.25
C ILE A 73 -5.17 -5.82 -7.39
N VAL A 74 -4.51 -6.33 -6.36
CA VAL A 74 -3.12 -6.79 -6.42
C VAL A 74 -3.10 -8.31 -6.29
N ARG A 75 -2.16 -8.96 -7.00
CA ARG A 75 -1.98 -10.42 -6.94
C ARG A 75 -0.53 -10.79 -6.62
N TYR A 76 -0.38 -11.76 -5.74
CA TYR A 76 0.90 -12.35 -5.38
C TYR A 76 0.85 -13.87 -5.54
N GLN A 77 1.85 -14.44 -6.22
CA GLN A 77 2.06 -15.89 -6.43
C GLN A 77 3.48 -16.16 -6.92
N ALA A 78 3.93 -17.43 -6.86
CA ALA A 78 5.32 -17.83 -7.13
C ALA A 78 5.90 -17.38 -8.49
N SER A 79 5.07 -17.22 -9.52
CA SER A 79 5.49 -16.82 -10.88
C SER A 79 5.23 -15.34 -11.21
N GLU A 80 4.84 -14.55 -10.22
CA GLU A 80 4.45 -13.14 -10.35
C GLU A 80 5.21 -12.29 -9.32
N ASP A 81 4.60 -11.22 -8.80
CA ASP A 81 5.14 -10.51 -7.65
C ASP A 81 5.04 -11.42 -6.40
N LEU A 82 6.14 -11.55 -5.65
CA LEU A 82 6.15 -12.32 -4.40
C LEU A 82 5.68 -11.47 -3.20
N GLY A 83 6.09 -10.22 -3.18
CA GLY A 83 5.80 -9.24 -2.14
C GLY A 83 5.91 -7.82 -2.69
N LEU A 84 5.93 -6.83 -1.80
CA LEU A 84 6.01 -5.42 -2.17
C LEU A 84 6.89 -4.67 -1.16
N ASP A 85 7.93 -3.99 -1.66
CA ASP A 85 8.88 -3.24 -0.85
C ASP A 85 8.20 -2.18 0.02
N MET A 86 8.87 -1.71 1.07
CA MET A 86 8.35 -0.69 1.98
C MET A 86 7.99 0.61 1.23
N HIS A 87 6.77 1.08 1.43
CA HIS A 87 6.19 2.25 0.76
C HIS A 87 5.10 2.92 1.59
N THR A 88 4.56 4.00 1.03
CA THR A 88 3.31 4.64 1.46
C THR A 88 2.36 4.69 0.28
N ASP A 89 1.07 4.78 0.55
CA ASP A 89 0.06 4.80 -0.51
C ASP A 89 -0.25 6.21 -0.99
N ASP A 90 -0.65 6.34 -2.26
CA ASP A 90 -1.26 7.56 -2.76
C ASP A 90 -2.75 7.68 -2.34
N SER A 91 -3.05 7.43 -1.08
CA SER A 91 -4.38 7.52 -0.48
C SER A 91 -4.34 8.36 0.80
N ASP A 92 -5.47 8.93 1.21
CA ASP A 92 -5.60 9.50 2.55
C ASP A 92 -5.99 8.39 3.54
N VAL A 93 -6.91 7.51 3.12
CA VAL A 93 -7.23 6.25 3.80
C VAL A 93 -7.17 5.11 2.78
N THR A 94 -6.45 4.03 3.10
CA THR A 94 -6.41 2.79 2.34
C THR A 94 -7.29 1.74 3.00
N PHE A 95 -8.12 1.09 2.19
CA PHE A 95 -8.80 -0.14 2.55
C PHE A 95 -8.21 -1.29 1.75
N ASN A 96 -7.80 -2.35 2.43
CA ASN A 96 -7.17 -3.51 1.82
C ASN A 96 -7.92 -4.78 2.24
N VAL A 97 -8.72 -5.31 1.32
CA VAL A 97 -9.63 -6.44 1.54
C VAL A 97 -9.04 -7.72 0.96
N CYS A 98 -8.84 -8.75 1.77
CA CYS A 98 -8.33 -10.04 1.29
C CYS A 98 -9.44 -10.82 0.56
N LEU A 99 -9.23 -11.17 -0.72
CA LEU A 99 -10.25 -11.76 -1.60
C LEU A 99 -10.39 -13.30 -1.51
N GLY A 100 -9.70 -13.97 -0.58
CA GLY A 100 -10.05 -15.33 -0.17
C GLY A 100 -9.60 -16.50 -1.05
N ASN A 101 -8.39 -16.43 -1.59
CA ASN A 101 -7.70 -17.60 -2.13
C ASN A 101 -6.91 -18.35 -1.02
N GLU A 102 -6.45 -19.57 -1.30
CA GLU A 102 -5.54 -20.31 -0.41
C GLU A 102 -4.09 -19.81 -0.60
N PHE A 103 -3.45 -19.40 0.50
CA PHE A 103 -2.06 -18.96 0.52
C PHE A 103 -1.44 -19.08 1.92
N THR A 104 -0.10 -19.04 1.98
CA THR A 104 0.65 -18.90 3.23
C THR A 104 1.71 -17.80 3.09
N GLY A 105 2.17 -17.25 4.22
CA GLY A 105 3.04 -16.07 4.23
C GLY A 105 2.26 -14.82 3.82
N ALA A 106 2.92 -13.90 3.09
CA ALA A 106 2.31 -12.67 2.59
C ALA A 106 1.63 -11.87 3.72
N THR A 107 2.35 -11.59 4.79
CA THR A 107 1.92 -10.65 5.83
C THR A 107 2.03 -9.21 5.35
N LEU A 108 1.40 -8.29 6.08
CA LEU A 108 1.52 -6.86 5.87
C LEU A 108 2.24 -6.26 7.07
N THR A 109 3.47 -5.79 6.87
CA THR A 109 4.28 -5.19 7.92
C THR A 109 4.13 -3.68 7.91
N PHE A 110 3.76 -3.10 9.05
CA PHE A 110 3.53 -1.68 9.26
C PHE A 110 4.64 -1.04 10.10
N CYS A 111 5.02 0.16 9.70
CA CYS A 111 6.01 1.01 10.37
C CYS A 111 5.40 2.35 10.79
N GLY A 112 6.22 3.36 11.08
CA GLY A 112 5.75 4.68 11.49
C GLY A 112 5.10 5.49 10.37
N GLN A 113 4.53 6.63 10.77
CA GLN A 113 3.98 7.60 9.82
C GLN A 113 5.10 8.37 9.13
N ILE A 114 4.95 8.58 7.83
CA ILE A 114 5.87 9.41 7.03
C ILE A 114 6.04 10.81 7.63
N GLY A 115 7.29 11.29 7.65
CA GLY A 115 7.65 12.58 8.26
C GLY A 115 7.85 12.57 9.77
N THR A 116 7.39 11.54 10.50
CA THR A 116 7.55 11.48 11.97
C THR A 116 8.92 10.93 12.38
N PRO A 117 9.43 11.25 13.60
CA PRO A 117 10.72 10.72 14.08
C PRO A 117 10.82 9.18 14.11
N ALA A 118 9.68 8.49 14.16
CA ALA A 118 9.57 7.04 14.21
C ALA A 118 9.14 6.42 12.86
N HIS A 119 9.18 7.16 11.74
CA HIS A 119 8.71 6.71 10.43
C HIS A 119 9.22 5.32 10.01
N ARG A 120 10.50 5.03 10.26
CA ARG A 120 11.15 3.75 9.92
C ARG A 120 11.29 2.79 11.10
N LYS A 121 10.38 2.91 12.07
CA LYS A 121 10.27 2.00 13.21
C LYS A 121 9.11 1.05 13.02
N PHE A 122 9.36 -0.22 13.32
CA PHE A 122 8.37 -1.29 13.26
C PHE A 122 7.25 -1.01 14.25
N THR A 123 6.02 -1.30 13.84
CA THR A 123 4.84 -1.12 14.70
C THR A 123 4.01 -2.39 14.80
N HIS A 124 3.74 -3.06 13.68
CA HIS A 124 2.85 -4.20 13.67
C HIS A 124 3.05 -5.08 12.42
N THR A 125 2.74 -6.36 12.54
CA THR A 125 2.59 -7.27 11.39
C THR A 125 1.18 -7.84 11.40
N TYR A 126 0.48 -7.71 10.29
CA TYR A 126 -0.86 -8.23 10.11
C TYR A 126 -0.88 -9.45 9.19
N SER A 127 -1.53 -10.51 9.63
CA SER A 127 -1.79 -11.70 8.82
C SER A 127 -3.15 -11.59 8.14
N HIS A 128 -3.18 -11.68 6.82
CA HIS A 128 -4.42 -11.56 6.07
C HIS A 128 -5.37 -12.72 6.34
N GLU A 129 -6.66 -12.38 6.49
CA GLU A 129 -7.75 -13.33 6.58
C GLU A 129 -8.77 -13.08 5.47
N PRO A 130 -9.19 -14.11 4.72
CA PRO A 130 -10.23 -14.01 3.71
C PRO A 130 -11.47 -13.25 4.19
N GLY A 131 -11.92 -12.27 3.40
CA GLY A 131 -13.11 -11.48 3.70
C GLY A 131 -12.92 -10.39 4.76
N ARG A 132 -11.74 -10.27 5.38
CA ARG A 132 -11.40 -9.15 6.26
C ARG A 132 -10.75 -8.00 5.49
N ALA A 133 -10.99 -6.80 5.99
CA ALA A 133 -10.34 -5.58 5.54
C ALA A 133 -9.38 -5.07 6.62
N VAL A 134 -8.14 -4.76 6.24
CA VAL A 134 -7.26 -3.90 7.05
C VAL A 134 -7.40 -2.48 6.54
N VAL A 135 -7.51 -1.53 7.46
CA VAL A 135 -7.70 -0.10 7.16
C VAL A 135 -6.59 0.69 7.81
N HIS A 136 -5.92 1.54 7.03
CA HIS A 136 -4.82 2.38 7.53
C HIS A 136 -4.75 3.69 6.75
N LEU A 137 -4.07 4.68 7.32
CA LEU A 137 -3.74 5.90 6.60
C LEU A 137 -2.75 5.61 5.46
N GLY A 138 -2.88 6.30 4.34
CA GLY A 138 -1.93 6.11 3.23
C GLY A 138 -0.52 6.60 3.55
N SER A 139 -0.41 7.55 4.49
CA SER A 139 0.86 8.03 5.07
C SER A 139 1.59 6.99 5.93
N ARG A 140 0.93 5.89 6.27
CA ARG A 140 1.51 4.81 7.07
C ARG A 140 2.48 4.01 6.22
N ARG A 141 3.75 3.99 6.60
CA ARG A 141 4.74 3.16 5.93
C ARG A 141 4.43 1.69 6.15
N HIS A 142 4.45 0.91 5.08
CA HIS A 142 4.19 -0.52 5.15
C HIS A 142 4.78 -1.27 3.94
N GLY A 143 4.88 -2.59 4.04
CA GLY A 143 5.34 -3.48 2.97
C GLY A 143 4.60 -4.81 3.03
N ALA A 144 4.46 -5.46 1.87
CA ALA A 144 3.92 -6.82 1.80
C ALA A 144 5.09 -7.79 1.81
N ASP A 145 5.11 -8.67 2.80
CA ASP A 145 6.09 -9.74 2.87
C ASP A 145 5.87 -10.75 1.74
N ASP A 146 6.89 -11.56 1.43
CA ASP A 146 6.80 -12.52 0.34
C ASP A 146 5.75 -13.60 0.63
N ILE A 147 4.98 -13.95 -0.40
CA ILE A 147 4.11 -15.12 -0.39
C ILE A 147 4.95 -16.40 -0.38
N ALA A 148 4.65 -17.32 0.53
CA ALA A 148 5.35 -18.59 0.65
C ALA A 148 4.74 -19.66 -0.27
N SER A 149 3.41 -19.70 -0.38
CA SER A 149 2.70 -20.61 -1.27
C SER A 149 1.32 -20.10 -1.64
N GLY A 150 0.74 -20.68 -2.70
CA GLY A 150 -0.61 -20.37 -3.15
C GLY A 150 -0.71 -19.06 -3.90
N ARG A 151 -1.87 -18.40 -3.77
CA ARG A 151 -2.18 -17.15 -4.46
C ARG A 151 -2.88 -16.19 -3.52
N ARG A 152 -2.38 -14.98 -3.33
CA ARG A 152 -3.07 -13.94 -2.55
C ARG A 152 -3.59 -12.86 -3.49
N GLU A 153 -4.88 -12.57 -3.43
CA GLU A 153 -5.49 -11.46 -4.15
C GLU A 153 -6.19 -10.55 -3.16
N ASN A 154 -5.94 -9.25 -3.26
CA ASN A 154 -6.57 -8.26 -2.39
C ASN A 154 -7.17 -7.12 -3.22
N LEU A 155 -8.38 -6.69 -2.86
CA LEU A 155 -8.95 -5.45 -3.36
C LEU A 155 -8.42 -4.29 -2.51
N ILE A 156 -7.72 -3.37 -3.15
CA ILE A 156 -7.23 -2.13 -2.56
C ILE A 156 -8.14 -0.99 -3.02
N VAL A 157 -8.62 -0.19 -2.09
CA VAL A 157 -9.37 1.04 -2.34
C VAL A 157 -8.60 2.20 -1.72
N TRP A 158 -7.80 2.87 -2.54
CA TRP A 158 -7.17 4.13 -2.16
C TRP A 158 -8.23 5.22 -2.21
N SER A 159 -8.63 5.71 -1.04
CA SER A 159 -9.64 6.75 -0.92
C SER A 159 -9.00 8.11 -0.70
N HIS A 160 -9.58 9.13 -1.32
CA HIS A 160 -9.00 10.48 -1.38
C HIS A 160 -9.95 11.50 -0.74
N ASN A 161 -9.40 12.37 0.10
CA ASN A 161 -10.05 13.51 0.72
C ASN A 161 -9.46 14.80 0.12
N ALA A 162 -10.20 15.41 -0.79
CA ALA A 162 -9.75 16.59 -1.52
C ALA A 162 -9.52 17.80 -0.61
N ARG A 163 -10.33 17.92 0.46
CA ARG A 163 -10.14 18.97 1.47
C ARG A 163 -8.84 18.76 2.22
N TRP A 164 -8.62 17.56 2.77
CA TRP A 164 -7.41 17.23 3.51
C TRP A 164 -6.15 17.44 2.66
N ARG A 165 -6.15 16.98 1.40
CA ARG A 165 -5.00 17.14 0.50
C ARG A 165 -4.70 18.59 0.13
N ARG A 166 -5.72 19.45 0.08
CA ARG A 166 -5.54 20.89 -0.15
C ARG A 166 -4.92 21.58 1.06
N GLU A 167 -5.33 21.18 2.27
CA GLU A 167 -4.83 21.71 3.54
C GLU A 167 -3.44 21.12 3.89
N HIS A 168 -3.15 19.90 3.43
CA HIS A 168 -1.91 19.14 3.70
C HIS A 168 -1.27 18.62 2.39
N PRO A 169 -0.64 19.50 1.58
CA PRO A 169 -0.06 19.09 0.30
C PRO A 169 1.11 18.11 0.49
N ARG A 170 0.96 16.88 -0.03
CA ARG A 170 1.93 15.76 0.09
C ARG A 170 3.34 16.05 -0.38
N HIS A 171 3.51 17.02 -1.28
CA HIS A 171 4.74 17.21 -2.06
C HIS A 171 5.53 18.47 -1.71
N ARG A 172 5.22 19.16 -0.61
CA ARG A 172 5.92 20.40 -0.26
C ARG A 172 6.28 20.44 1.22
N LYS A 173 7.35 19.71 1.56
CA LYS A 173 8.66 20.27 1.95
C LYS A 173 9.40 19.23 2.78
N ASP A 174 10.68 19.03 2.48
CA ASP A 174 11.62 18.35 3.39
C ASP A 174 11.54 18.91 4.82
N SER A 175 11.10 20.18 4.96
CA SER A 175 10.85 20.84 6.25
C SER A 175 9.74 20.23 7.11
N ALA A 176 8.88 19.34 6.58
CA ALA A 176 7.89 18.61 7.35
C ALA A 176 8.44 17.29 7.92
N TYR A 177 9.63 16.86 7.48
CA TYR A 177 10.28 15.71 8.07
C TYR A 177 10.97 16.12 9.36
N HIS A 178 10.52 15.51 10.44
CA HIS A 178 11.26 15.54 11.68
C HIS A 178 12.49 14.64 11.55
N ARG A 179 13.54 15.03 12.25
CA ARG A 179 14.73 14.21 12.40
C ARG A 179 14.36 12.86 12.99
N GLU A 180 14.84 11.79 12.37
CA GLU A 180 14.65 10.44 12.85
C GLU A 180 15.31 10.26 14.23
N GLN A 181 14.62 9.59 15.14
CA GLN A 181 15.06 9.44 16.52
C GLN A 181 16.26 8.50 16.66
N SER A 182 16.37 7.50 15.78
CA SER A 182 17.42 6.49 15.79
C SER A 182 17.50 5.76 14.43
N ALA A 183 18.50 4.91 14.26
CA ALA A 183 18.66 4.02 13.10
C ALA A 183 17.37 3.24 12.79
N PRO A 184 17.05 2.94 11.51
CA PRO A 184 15.82 2.27 11.12
C PRO A 184 15.78 0.83 11.63
N ASP A 185 14.56 0.31 11.84
CA ASP A 185 14.40 -1.13 12.02
C ASP A 185 14.54 -1.80 10.65
N THR A 186 15.33 -2.86 10.54
CA THR A 186 15.73 -3.43 9.24
C THR A 186 14.56 -3.95 8.40
N VAL A 187 13.43 -4.28 9.04
CA VAL A 187 12.20 -4.68 8.36
C VAL A 187 11.52 -3.49 7.66
N CYS A 188 11.70 -2.27 8.18
CA CYS A 188 11.10 -1.04 7.65
C CYS A 188 11.90 -0.41 6.52
N LEU A 189 13.05 -1.00 6.14
CA LEU A 189 13.90 -0.50 5.08
C LEU A 189 13.32 -0.78 3.68
N SER A 190 13.36 0.23 2.82
CA SER A 190 13.00 0.15 1.40
C SER A 190 14.24 0.24 0.52
N TYR A 191 14.43 -0.72 -0.39
CA TYR A 191 15.55 -0.66 -1.35
C TYR A 191 15.31 0.33 -2.49
N THR A 192 14.07 0.80 -2.67
CA THR A 192 13.74 1.84 -3.65
C THR A 192 13.74 3.25 -3.08
N HIS A 193 13.39 3.42 -1.80
CA HIS A 193 13.16 4.73 -1.20
C HIS A 193 14.28 5.18 -0.24
N ASP A 194 14.98 4.26 0.43
CA ASP A 194 15.91 4.65 1.50
C ASP A 194 17.35 4.79 1.01
N ARG A 195 17.98 5.91 1.37
CA ARG A 195 19.36 6.27 1.00
C ARG A 195 20.41 5.41 1.72
N ASP A 196 20.12 4.98 2.94
CA ASP A 196 20.98 4.14 3.78
C ASP A 196 20.71 2.63 3.64
N TYR A 197 19.83 2.18 2.73
CA TYR A 197 19.45 0.77 2.65
C TYR A 197 20.66 -0.19 2.66
N ARG A 198 21.68 0.15 1.86
CA ARG A 198 22.89 -0.68 1.69
C ARG A 198 23.80 -0.73 2.92
N ALA A 199 23.65 0.19 3.87
CA ALA A 199 24.35 0.12 5.15
C ALA A 199 23.84 -1.04 6.02
N TYR A 200 22.62 -1.51 5.78
CA TYR A 200 21.95 -2.53 6.60
C TYR A 200 21.65 -3.83 5.85
N LYS A 201 21.32 -3.76 4.56
CA LYS A 201 20.83 -4.90 3.76
C LYS A 201 21.49 -4.95 2.39
N ARG A 202 21.70 -6.17 1.90
CA ARG A 202 22.08 -6.40 0.50
C ARG A 202 20.87 -6.20 -0.40
N LEU A 203 21.08 -5.64 -1.59
CA LEU A 203 20.00 -5.48 -2.56
C LEU A 203 19.46 -6.86 -3.00
N PRO A 204 18.12 -7.02 -3.07
CA PRO A 204 17.51 -8.20 -3.66
C PRO A 204 17.98 -8.40 -5.10
N SER A 205 18.13 -9.64 -5.55
CA SER A 205 18.56 -9.96 -6.93
C SER A 205 17.68 -9.28 -7.98
N ALA A 206 16.36 -9.21 -7.75
CA ALA A 206 15.40 -8.54 -8.63
C ALA A 206 15.59 -7.01 -8.75
N ALA A 207 16.33 -6.40 -7.82
CA ALA A 207 16.65 -4.98 -7.80
C ALA A 207 18.06 -4.67 -8.34
N GLN A 208 18.89 -5.68 -8.59
CA GLN A 208 20.22 -5.49 -9.16
C GLN A 208 20.11 -4.95 -10.59
N GLY A 209 20.90 -3.92 -10.92
CA GLY A 209 20.84 -3.24 -12.22
C GLY A 209 19.75 -2.17 -12.36
N ARG A 210 18.84 -2.01 -11.39
CA ARG A 210 17.94 -0.86 -11.33
C ARG A 210 18.70 0.36 -10.80
N GLN A 211 18.38 1.55 -11.30
CA GLN A 211 18.84 2.83 -10.75
C GLN A 211 17.71 3.49 -9.94
N PRO A 212 17.50 3.09 -8.67
CA PRO A 212 16.53 3.77 -7.82
C PRO A 212 16.98 5.22 -7.57
N LYS A 213 16.01 6.10 -7.31
CA LYS A 213 16.24 7.47 -6.84
C LYS A 213 15.78 7.57 -5.37
N PRO A 214 16.56 6.99 -4.43
CA PRO A 214 16.19 7.03 -3.03
C PRO A 214 16.18 8.48 -2.54
N TRP A 215 15.26 8.78 -1.63
CA TRP A 215 15.03 10.13 -1.14
C TRP A 215 14.87 10.17 0.39
N CYS A 216 14.63 9.03 1.03
CA CYS A 216 14.30 8.93 2.45
C CYS A 216 15.52 8.49 3.30
N PRO A 217 15.65 9.01 4.53
CA PRO A 217 15.18 10.34 4.95
C PRO A 217 15.75 11.45 4.05
N PRO A 218 15.02 12.57 3.90
CA PRO A 218 15.54 13.73 3.19
C PRO A 218 16.72 14.37 3.98
N PRO A 219 17.60 15.14 3.31
CA PRO A 219 18.70 15.83 3.96
C PRO A 219 18.25 16.69 5.15
N GLY A 220 18.92 16.52 6.30
CA GLY A 220 18.62 17.18 7.57
C GLY A 220 17.66 16.39 8.48
N ALA A 221 16.96 15.39 7.96
CA ALA A 221 16.06 14.54 8.74
C ALA A 221 16.72 13.23 9.21
N GLU A 222 18.00 13.02 8.93
CA GLU A 222 18.70 11.79 9.29
C GLU A 222 18.95 11.64 10.79
N TYR A 223 18.91 10.39 11.29
CA TYR A 223 19.24 10.09 12.69
C TYR A 223 20.70 10.43 13.03
N SER A 224 21.00 10.61 14.31
CA SER A 224 22.37 10.81 14.79
C SER A 224 23.26 9.61 14.46
N GLY A 225 24.41 9.87 13.83
CA GLY A 225 25.34 8.81 13.39
C GLY A 225 25.05 8.26 11.98
N TRP A 226 24.16 8.91 11.22
CA TRP A 226 24.01 8.65 9.80
C TRP A 226 25.34 8.84 9.06
N ALA A 227 25.78 7.81 8.34
CA ALA A 227 26.97 7.80 7.49
C ALA A 227 26.60 7.44 6.05
#